data_AF-A0A2W4N5P4-F1
#
_entry.id   AF-A0A2W4N5P4-F1
#
_cell.length_a   1.000
_cell.length_b   1.000
_cell.length_c   1.000
_cell.angle_alpha   90.00
_cell.angle_beta   90.00
_cell.angle_gamma   90.00
#
_symmetry.space_group_name_H-M   'P 1'
#
loop_
_entity.id
_entity.type
_entity.pdbx_description
1 polymer ?
#
loop_
_entity_poly.entity_id
_entity_poly.type
_entity_poly.pdbx_seq_one_letter_code
_entity_poly.pdbx_strand_id
1 'polypeptide(L)'
;EQRNGSSGGVRRWAFDKTGIDRVEFLLSPNPGEPVKPLARIASGGESARLLLALKSILSRVDEVPTLIFDEVDVGVGGRAGQVVGEKLWSISEQHQVICITHLPQVAAFADAHYAISKHVSDNRTRTMVAQLSEEQRAEEIAAMLDGVPVSEHSRHSAREMLERARSYKQRSSREVTQTALIS
;
A
#
# COMPACT_ATOMS: atom_id res chain seq x y z
N GLU A 1 17.51 26.01 -56.85
CA GLU A 1 18.47 27.09 -56.60
C GLU A 1 19.13 26.89 -55.24
N GLN A 2 20.46 26.82 -55.23
CA GLN A 2 21.25 26.77 -54.02
C GLN A 2 21.27 28.16 -53.36
N ARG A 3 20.94 28.23 -52.07
CA ARG A 3 21.51 29.24 -51.16
C ARG A 3 22.01 28.52 -49.92
N ASN A 4 23.30 28.18 -49.96
CA ASN A 4 24.13 27.96 -48.79
C ASN A 4 24.25 29.30 -48.05
N GLY A 5 23.74 29.38 -46.83
CA GLY A 5 23.82 30.55 -45.96
C GLY A 5 23.84 30.10 -44.51
N SER A 6 25.04 29.92 -43.96
CA SER A 6 25.30 29.71 -42.54
C SER A 6 24.99 30.99 -41.76
N SER A 7 24.01 30.94 -40.85
CA SER A 7 23.79 31.97 -39.83
C SER A 7 23.09 31.30 -38.64
N GLY A 8 23.70 31.40 -37.46
CA GLY A 8 23.25 30.75 -36.22
C GLY A 8 21.83 31.13 -35.84
N GLY A 9 20.87 30.32 -36.29
CA GLY A 9 19.46 30.49 -35.96
C GLY A 9 19.29 30.31 -34.45
N VAL A 10 18.90 31.39 -33.77
CA VAL A 10 18.51 31.33 -32.36
C VAL A 10 17.37 30.33 -32.22
N ARG A 11 17.64 29.19 -31.61
CA ARG A 11 16.65 28.14 -31.35
C ARG A 11 15.69 28.66 -30.29
N ARG A 12 14.47 29.02 -30.70
CA ARG A 12 13.41 29.44 -29.79
C ARG A 12 12.64 28.20 -29.33
N TRP A 13 12.45 28.07 -28.02
CA TRP A 13 11.71 26.97 -27.41
C TRP A 13 10.40 27.50 -26.84
N ALA A 14 9.31 26.78 -27.07
CA ALA A 14 8.04 27.03 -26.39
C ALA A 14 8.06 26.32 -25.03
N PHE A 15 7.48 26.96 -24.02
CA PHE A 15 7.36 26.44 -22.67
C PHE A 15 6.00 26.82 -22.08
N ASP A 16 5.56 26.07 -21.08
CA ASP A 16 4.40 26.40 -20.26
C ASP A 16 4.79 26.41 -18.77
N LYS A 17 3.80 26.37 -17.88
CA LYS A 17 4.01 26.34 -16.42
C LYS A 17 4.83 25.14 -15.92
N THR A 18 5.03 24.12 -16.75
CA THR A 18 5.81 22.90 -16.46
C THR A 18 7.23 22.95 -17.00
N GLY A 19 7.60 23.99 -17.76
CA GLY A 19 8.92 24.17 -18.34
C GLY A 19 9.08 23.54 -19.73
N ILE A 20 10.33 23.37 -20.16
CA ILE A 20 10.68 22.73 -21.46
C ILE A 20 11.12 21.28 -21.30
N ASP A 21 11.56 20.91 -20.10
CA ASP A 21 12.13 19.60 -19.81
C ASP A 21 11.05 18.61 -19.37
N ARG A 22 11.22 17.35 -19.75
CA ARG A 22 10.39 16.25 -19.26
C ARG A 22 11.14 15.50 -18.17
N VAL A 23 10.58 15.51 -16.96
CA VAL A 23 11.16 14.81 -15.81
C VAL A 23 10.65 13.37 -15.76
N GLU A 24 11.54 12.42 -15.50
CA GLU A 24 11.21 11.01 -15.30
C GLU A 24 11.98 10.44 -14.10
N PHE A 25 11.31 9.65 -13.27
CA PHE A 25 11.96 8.92 -12.17
C PHE A 25 12.52 7.59 -12.67
N LEU A 26 13.81 7.37 -12.40
CA LEU A 26 14.51 6.14 -12.74
C LEU A 26 14.80 5.32 -11.47
N LEU A 27 14.73 4.00 -11.57
CA LEU A 27 15.01 3.08 -10.46
C LEU A 27 15.83 1.87 -10.96
N SER A 28 16.59 1.23 -10.07
CA SER A 28 17.13 -0.12 -10.30
C SER A 28 16.91 -0.92 -9.01
N PRO A 29 15.95 -1.86 -8.99
CA PRO A 29 15.58 -2.56 -7.76
C PRO A 29 16.62 -3.61 -7.34
N ASN A 30 17.38 -4.13 -8.31
CA ASN A 30 18.32 -5.23 -8.09
C ASN A 30 19.75 -4.80 -8.46
N PRO A 31 20.77 -5.17 -7.65
CA PRO A 31 22.16 -4.96 -8.00
C PRO A 31 22.50 -5.59 -9.37
N GLY A 32 23.14 -4.81 -10.25
CA GLY A 32 23.55 -5.26 -11.58
C GLY A 32 22.51 -5.05 -12.68
N GLU A 33 21.30 -4.60 -12.36
CA GLU A 33 20.31 -4.20 -13.39
C GLU A 33 20.48 -2.73 -13.81
N PRO A 34 20.26 -2.40 -15.10
CA PRO A 34 20.31 -1.02 -15.56
C PRO A 34 19.13 -0.24 -14.96
N VAL A 35 19.37 1.04 -14.69
CA VAL A 35 18.28 1.97 -14.34
C VAL A 35 17.30 2.06 -15.50
N LYS A 36 16.01 1.97 -15.19
CA LYS A 36 14.92 2.06 -16.16
C LYS A 36 13.88 3.10 -15.67
N PRO A 37 12.92 3.51 -16.49
CA PRO A 37 11.79 4.30 -16.02
C PRO A 37 10.97 3.57 -14.96
N LEU A 38 10.57 4.23 -13.88
CA LEU A 38 9.73 3.62 -12.84
C LEU A 38 8.48 2.94 -13.42
N ALA A 39 7.83 3.59 -14.39
CA ALA A 39 6.67 3.06 -15.11
C ALA A 39 6.95 1.76 -15.89
N ARG A 40 8.22 1.36 -16.05
CA ARG A 40 8.65 0.18 -16.82
C ARG A 40 9.40 -0.86 -15.99
N ILE A 41 9.62 -0.62 -14.70
CA ILE A 41 10.56 -1.43 -13.91
C ILE A 41 9.94 -2.63 -13.24
N ALA A 42 8.67 -2.55 -12.85
CA ALA A 42 8.23 -3.37 -11.75
C ALA A 42 7.04 -4.26 -12.11
N SER A 43 7.03 -5.46 -11.51
CA SER A 43 5.80 -6.21 -11.31
C SER A 43 4.78 -5.35 -10.54
N GLY A 44 3.48 -5.67 -10.63
CA GLY A 44 2.43 -4.90 -9.93
C GLY A 44 2.77 -4.64 -8.45
N GLY A 45 3.23 -5.68 -7.74
CA GLY A 45 3.59 -5.61 -6.32
C GLY A 45 4.82 -4.74 -5.99
N GLU A 46 5.84 -4.71 -6.83
CA GLU A 46 7.02 -3.85 -6.60
C GLU A 46 6.69 -2.38 -6.80
N SER A 47 5.87 -2.06 -7.82
CA SER A 47 5.37 -0.71 -8.05
C SER A 47 4.49 -0.26 -6.89
N ALA A 48 3.58 -1.12 -6.43
CA ALA A 48 2.70 -0.83 -5.31
C ALA A 48 3.49 -0.57 -4.01
N ARG A 49 4.54 -1.35 -3.73
CA ARG A 49 5.40 -1.13 -2.55
C ARG A 49 6.22 0.15 -2.64
N LEU A 50 6.75 0.50 -3.82
CA LEU A 50 7.45 1.78 -3.97
C LEU A 50 6.48 2.95 -3.78
N LEU A 51 5.29 2.86 -4.38
CA LEU A 51 4.25 3.87 -4.22
C LEU A 51 3.83 3.99 -2.75
N LEU A 52 3.70 2.86 -2.03
CA LEU A 52 3.45 2.85 -0.59
C LEU A 52 4.56 3.56 0.19
N ALA A 53 5.83 3.32 -0.14
CA ALA A 53 6.95 4.00 0.52
C ALA A 53 6.93 5.51 0.26
N LEU A 54 6.69 5.93 -0.99
CA LEU A 54 6.57 7.34 -1.35
C LEU A 54 5.37 8.01 -0.65
N LYS A 55 4.20 7.38 -0.66
CA LYS A 55 3.00 7.87 0.03
C LYS A 55 3.18 7.92 1.54
N SER A 56 3.90 6.96 2.13
CA SER A 56 4.23 6.99 3.56
C SER A 56 5.13 8.19 3.92
N ILE A 57 6.08 8.56 3.05
CA ILE A 57 6.96 9.73 3.26
C ILE A 57 6.21 11.04 3.01
N LEU A 58 5.37 11.07 1.96
CA LEU A 58 4.70 12.28 1.49
C LEU A 58 3.29 12.47 2.08
N SER A 59 2.81 11.58 2.96
CA SER A 59 1.43 11.60 3.44
C SER A 59 1.04 12.98 3.98
N ARG A 60 1.91 13.65 4.75
CA ARG A 60 1.62 14.98 5.33
C ARG A 60 1.36 16.10 4.32
N VAL A 61 1.84 15.96 3.09
CA VAL A 61 1.70 16.96 2.02
C VAL A 61 0.81 16.47 0.87
N ASP A 62 0.31 15.24 0.96
CA ASP A 62 -0.55 14.64 -0.05
C ASP A 62 -2.00 15.03 0.21
N GLU A 63 -2.54 15.88 -0.67
CA GLU A 63 -3.91 16.41 -0.55
C GLU A 63 -5.00 15.39 -0.91
N VAL A 64 -4.63 14.24 -1.48
CA VAL A 64 -5.59 13.20 -1.87
C VAL A 64 -6.16 12.55 -0.60
N PRO A 65 -7.47 12.63 -0.30
CA PRO A 65 -8.00 12.19 1.01
C PRO A 65 -8.11 10.67 1.15
N THR A 66 -8.31 9.93 0.05
CA THR A 66 -8.53 8.48 0.05
C THR A 66 -7.55 7.79 -0.88
N LEU A 67 -6.89 6.75 -0.38
CA LEU A 67 -5.92 5.95 -1.11
C LEU A 67 -6.39 4.50 -1.17
N ILE A 68 -6.37 3.92 -2.37
CA ILE A 68 -6.73 2.52 -2.61
C ILE A 68 -5.46 1.76 -3.00
N PHE A 69 -5.15 0.73 -2.23
CA PHE A 69 -4.04 -0.19 -2.50
C PHE A 69 -4.61 -1.56 -2.83
N ASP A 70 -4.27 -2.04 -4.02
CA ASP A 70 -4.51 -3.41 -4.46
C ASP A 70 -3.14 -4.05 -4.73
N GLU A 71 -3.02 -5.35 -4.49
CA GLU A 71 -1.80 -6.14 -4.72
C GLU A 71 -0.50 -5.66 -4.02
N VAL A 72 -0.61 -4.79 -3.00
CA VAL A 72 0.56 -4.30 -2.24
C VAL A 72 1.30 -5.43 -1.50
N ASP A 73 0.59 -6.54 -1.29
CA ASP A 73 1.04 -7.76 -0.63
C ASP A 73 1.53 -8.85 -1.60
N VAL A 74 1.53 -8.61 -2.92
CA VAL A 74 1.98 -9.60 -3.92
C VAL A 74 3.49 -9.88 -3.79
N GLY A 75 3.83 -11.16 -3.67
CA GLY A 75 5.21 -11.63 -3.51
C GLY A 75 5.81 -11.30 -2.15
N VAL A 76 4.97 -10.96 -1.17
CA VAL A 76 5.35 -10.64 0.21
C VAL A 76 4.90 -11.76 1.13
N GLY A 77 5.76 -12.15 2.09
CA GLY A 77 5.41 -13.13 3.11
C GLY A 77 6.06 -12.81 4.45
N GLY A 78 5.45 -13.34 5.53
CA GLY A 78 6.00 -13.24 6.89
C GLY A 78 6.31 -11.81 7.33
N ARG A 79 7.57 -11.55 7.69
CA ARG A 79 8.04 -10.25 8.24
C ARG A 79 7.78 -9.06 7.32
N ALA A 80 7.91 -9.25 6.01
CA ALA A 80 7.69 -8.17 5.06
C ALA A 80 6.21 -7.76 5.01
N GLY A 81 5.28 -8.70 5.21
CA GLY A 81 3.84 -8.41 5.28
C GLY A 81 3.48 -7.56 6.49
N GLN A 82 4.14 -7.79 7.63
CA GLN A 82 3.96 -6.96 8.81
C GLN A 82 4.41 -5.52 8.54
N VAL A 83 5.57 -5.31 7.92
CA VAL A 83 6.05 -3.96 7.59
C VAL A 83 5.08 -3.24 6.65
N VAL A 84 4.50 -3.94 5.67
CA VAL A 84 3.46 -3.37 4.79
C VAL A 84 2.23 -2.93 5.60
N GLY A 85 1.73 -3.79 6.51
CA GLY A 85 0.61 -3.44 7.39
C GLY A 85 0.88 -2.23 8.27
N GLU A 86 2.08 -2.14 8.87
CA GLU A 86 2.52 -1.00 9.66
C GLU A 86 2.54 0.30 8.83
N LYS A 87 3.04 0.26 7.59
CA LYS A 87 3.09 1.42 6.70
C LYS A 87 1.71 1.88 6.25
N LEU A 88 0.84 0.94 5.87
CA LEU A 88 -0.55 1.27 5.51
C LEU A 88 -1.28 1.94 6.68
N TRP A 89 -1.12 1.42 7.90
CA TRP A 89 -1.72 2.03 9.09
C TRP A 89 -1.13 3.42 9.40
N SER A 90 0.18 3.62 9.24
CA SER A 90 0.79 4.96 9.44
C SER A 90 0.24 6.01 8.48
N ILE A 91 -0.08 5.61 7.24
CA ILE A 91 -0.73 6.51 6.26
C ILE A 91 -2.18 6.78 6.69
N SER A 92 -2.85 5.79 7.29
CA SER A 92 -4.24 5.96 7.70
C SER A 92 -4.46 6.95 8.84
N GLU A 93 -3.40 7.41 9.50
CA GLU A 93 -3.46 8.50 10.48
C GLU A 93 -3.83 9.85 9.85
N GLN A 94 -3.62 10.02 8.54
CA GLN A 94 -3.88 11.27 7.81
C GLN A 94 -4.83 11.05 6.61
N HIS A 95 -4.97 9.82 6.14
CA HIS A 95 -5.69 9.47 4.90
C HIS A 95 -6.68 8.34 5.17
N GLN A 96 -7.75 8.24 4.38
CA GLN A 96 -8.52 7.00 4.34
C GLN A 96 -7.78 5.98 3.48
N VAL A 97 -7.41 4.84 4.05
CA VAL A 97 -6.72 3.75 3.32
C VAL A 97 -7.67 2.58 3.13
N ILE A 98 -7.88 2.19 1.88
CA ILE A 98 -8.58 0.96 1.50
C ILE A 98 -7.54 0.00 0.93
N CYS A 99 -7.36 -1.16 1.58
CA CYS A 99 -6.43 -2.18 1.12
C CYS A 99 -7.19 -3.47 0.82
N ILE A 100 -6.98 -4.04 -0.36
CA ILE A 100 -7.39 -5.40 -0.69
C ILE A 100 -6.17 -6.30 -0.45
N THR A 101 -6.32 -7.33 0.39
CA THR A 101 -5.20 -8.16 0.84
C THR A 101 -5.67 -9.58 1.14
N HIS A 102 -4.77 -10.54 0.89
CA HIS A 102 -4.94 -11.93 1.32
C HIS A 102 -3.94 -12.30 2.43
N LEU A 103 -3.02 -11.39 2.80
CA LEU A 103 -2.09 -11.62 3.88
C LEU A 103 -2.69 -11.27 5.26
N PRO A 104 -2.73 -12.22 6.21
CA PRO A 104 -3.22 -11.96 7.57
C PRO A 104 -2.37 -10.90 8.30
N GLN A 105 -1.07 -10.85 8.00
CA GLN A 105 -0.14 -9.88 8.59
C GLN A 105 -0.49 -8.43 8.22
N VAL A 106 -1.10 -8.21 7.06
CA VAL A 106 -1.58 -6.88 6.63
C VAL A 106 -2.97 -6.61 7.22
N ALA A 107 -3.89 -7.57 7.09
CA ALA A 107 -5.26 -7.44 7.57
C ALA A 107 -5.36 -7.21 9.10
N ALA A 108 -4.41 -7.74 9.87
CA ALA A 108 -4.34 -7.50 11.32
C ALA A 108 -4.19 -6.01 11.69
N PHE A 109 -3.58 -5.19 10.82
CA PHE A 109 -3.42 -3.75 11.03
C PHE A 109 -4.62 -2.92 10.60
N ALA A 110 -5.68 -3.50 10.04
CA ALA A 110 -6.87 -2.72 9.66
C ALA A 110 -7.59 -2.17 10.90
N ASP A 111 -8.14 -0.95 10.81
CA ASP A 111 -9.04 -0.41 11.84
C ASP A 111 -10.44 -1.01 11.70
N ALA A 112 -10.93 -1.14 10.46
CA ALA A 112 -12.12 -1.90 10.10
C ALA A 112 -11.74 -3.01 9.11
N HIS A 113 -12.20 -4.24 9.35
CA HIS A 113 -11.94 -5.38 8.49
C HIS A 113 -13.26 -5.85 7.87
N TYR A 114 -13.26 -5.99 6.55
CA TYR A 114 -14.42 -6.45 5.78
C TYR A 114 -14.07 -7.77 5.11
N ALA A 115 -14.93 -8.77 5.25
CA ALA A 115 -14.83 -10.00 4.49
C ALA A 115 -15.66 -9.90 3.21
N ILE A 116 -15.12 -10.45 2.13
CA ILE A 116 -15.81 -10.59 0.84
C ILE A 116 -16.17 -12.06 0.66
N SER A 117 -17.46 -12.34 0.51
CA SER A 117 -17.96 -13.70 0.28
C SER A 117 -18.83 -13.76 -0.96
N LYS A 118 -18.95 -14.96 -1.55
CA LYS A 118 -19.82 -15.23 -2.70
C LYS A 118 -21.02 -16.04 -2.22
N HIS A 119 -22.23 -15.55 -2.50
CA HIS A 119 -23.48 -16.24 -2.22
C HIS A 119 -24.22 -16.55 -3.52
N VAL A 120 -24.66 -17.78 -3.71
CA VAL A 120 -25.45 -18.18 -4.89
C VAL A 120 -26.94 -18.10 -4.53
N SER A 121 -27.70 -17.31 -5.29
CA SER A 121 -29.16 -17.20 -5.16
C SER A 121 -29.75 -17.02 -6.54
N ASP A 122 -30.85 -17.74 -6.83
CA ASP A 122 -31.53 -17.73 -8.14
C ASP A 122 -30.58 -18.03 -9.31
N ASN A 123 -29.69 -19.00 -9.14
CA ASN A 123 -28.67 -19.39 -10.12
C ASN A 123 -27.71 -18.25 -10.53
N ARG A 124 -27.59 -17.21 -9.70
CA ARG A 124 -26.67 -16.09 -9.87
C ARG A 124 -25.76 -15.95 -8.65
N THR A 125 -24.47 -15.82 -8.90
CA THR A 125 -23.49 -15.50 -7.86
C THR A 125 -23.56 -14.01 -7.53
N ARG A 126 -23.78 -13.69 -6.26
CA ARG A 126 -23.71 -12.33 -5.72
C ARG A 126 -22.51 -12.22 -4.78
N THR A 127 -21.76 -11.14 -4.91
CA THR A 127 -20.70 -10.79 -3.95
C THR A 127 -21.32 -10.03 -2.79
N MET A 128 -21.02 -10.47 -1.57
CA MET A 128 -21.39 -9.79 -0.34
C MET A 128 -20.13 -9.26 0.34
N VAL A 129 -20.24 -8.07 0.92
CA VAL A 129 -19.18 -7.45 1.71
C VAL A 129 -19.78 -7.15 3.07
N ALA A 130 -19.16 -7.65 4.14
CA ALA A 130 -19.65 -7.47 5.50
C ALA A 130 -18.50 -7.04 6.42
N GLN A 131 -18.75 -6.05 7.26
CA GLN A 131 -17.81 -5.68 8.32
C GLN A 131 -17.78 -6.77 9.38
N LEU A 132 -16.58 -7.14 9.83
CA LEU A 132 -16.37 -8.17 10.83
C LEU A 132 -16.34 -7.57 12.24
N SER A 133 -16.99 -8.24 13.20
CA SER A 133 -16.77 -8.02 14.64
C SER A 133 -15.34 -8.40 15.06
N GLU A 134 -14.93 -8.11 16.29
CA GLU A 134 -13.60 -8.51 16.76
C GLU A 134 -13.40 -10.03 16.76
N GLU A 135 -14.42 -10.78 17.16
CA GLU A 135 -14.40 -12.25 17.17
C GLU A 135 -14.36 -12.79 15.74
N GLN A 136 -15.18 -12.22 14.85
CA GLN A 136 -15.18 -12.60 13.43
C GLN A 136 -13.85 -12.25 12.75
N ARG A 137 -13.21 -11.14 13.14
CA ARG A 137 -11.86 -10.79 12.69
C ARG A 137 -10.84 -11.84 13.09
N ALA A 138 -10.87 -12.30 14.34
CA ALA A 138 -9.95 -13.34 14.80
C ALA A 138 -10.15 -14.65 14.02
N GLU A 139 -11.42 -15.01 13.73
CA GLU A 139 -11.73 -16.20 12.94
C GLU A 139 -11.27 -16.06 11.48
N GLU A 140 -11.50 -14.91 10.84
CA GLU A 140 -11.06 -14.66 9.47
C GLU A 140 -9.53 -14.68 9.35
N ILE A 141 -8.82 -14.01 10.26
CA ILE A 141 -7.35 -14.03 10.30
C ILE A 141 -6.84 -15.46 10.51
N ALA A 142 -7.51 -16.27 11.34
CA ALA A 142 -7.15 -17.67 11.53
C ALA A 142 -7.38 -18.51 10.27
N ALA A 143 -8.48 -18.27 9.54
CA ALA A 143 -8.75 -18.87 8.24
C ALA A 143 -7.74 -18.46 7.16
N MET A 144 -7.30 -17.20 7.17
CA MET A 144 -6.23 -16.72 6.28
C MET A 144 -4.86 -17.37 6.58
N LEU A 145 -4.63 -17.81 7.82
CA LEU A 145 -3.39 -18.47 8.24
C LEU A 145 -3.34 -19.96 7.87
N ASP A 146 -4.43 -20.69 8.10
CA ASP A 146 -4.45 -22.17 8.10
C ASP A 146 -5.41 -22.76 7.06
N GLY A 147 -6.21 -21.91 6.42
CA GLY A 147 -7.34 -22.34 5.62
C GLY A 147 -8.52 -22.80 6.48
N VAL A 148 -9.45 -23.52 5.85
CA VAL A 148 -10.66 -24.05 6.48
C VAL A 148 -10.62 -25.59 6.39
N PRO A 149 -10.88 -26.33 7.48
CA PRO A 149 -11.33 -25.88 8.81
C PRO A 149 -10.23 -25.25 9.67
N VAL A 150 -10.61 -24.22 10.44
CA VAL A 150 -9.68 -23.49 11.33
C VAL A 150 -9.41 -24.27 12.62
N SER A 151 -8.13 -24.48 12.93
CA SER A 151 -7.68 -25.13 14.18
C SER A 151 -7.64 -24.16 15.37
N GLU A 152 -7.69 -24.69 16.60
CA GLU A 152 -7.55 -23.88 17.82
C GLU A 152 -6.18 -23.17 17.91
N HIS A 153 -5.12 -23.81 17.41
CA HIS A 153 -3.79 -23.20 17.35
C HIS A 153 -3.76 -21.98 16.42
N SER A 154 -4.49 -22.04 15.31
CA SER A 154 -4.61 -20.93 14.36
C SER A 154 -5.44 -19.79 14.92
N ARG A 155 -6.53 -20.10 15.65
CA ARG A 155 -7.29 -19.09 16.40
C ARG A 155 -6.42 -18.39 17.45
N HIS A 156 -5.59 -19.15 18.18
CA HIS A 156 -4.66 -18.58 19.14
C HIS A 156 -3.64 -17.64 18.45
N SER A 157 -3.01 -18.11 17.38
CA SER A 157 -2.03 -17.34 16.60
C SER A 157 -2.62 -16.07 16.01
N ALA A 158 -3.88 -16.12 15.54
CA ALA A 158 -4.60 -14.97 15.02
C ALA A 158 -4.85 -13.91 16.10
N ARG A 159 -5.28 -14.32 17.30
CA ARG A 159 -5.48 -13.41 18.44
C ARG A 159 -4.17 -12.74 18.84
N GLU A 160 -3.07 -13.48 18.91
CA GLU A 160 -1.76 -12.88 19.19
C GLU A 160 -1.33 -11.89 18.11
N MET A 161 -1.60 -12.18 16.83
CA MET A 161 -1.29 -11.28 15.73
C MET A 161 -2.07 -9.97 15.82
N LEU A 162 -3.36 -10.04 16.11
CA LEU A 162 -4.21 -8.87 16.34
C LEU A 162 -3.72 -8.06 17.55
N GLU A 163 -3.31 -8.73 18.62
CA GLU A 163 -2.81 -8.06 19.82
C GLU A 163 -1.46 -7.36 19.57
N ARG A 164 -0.54 -7.99 18.83
CA ARG A 164 0.70 -7.34 18.40
C ARG A 164 0.44 -6.10 17.56
N ALA A 165 -0.52 -6.17 16.63
CA ALA A 165 -0.91 -5.01 15.82
C ALA A 165 -1.50 -3.90 16.71
N ARG A 166 -2.41 -4.20 17.63
CA ARG A 166 -2.95 -3.21 18.59
C ARG A 166 -1.85 -2.56 19.43
N SER A 167 -0.96 -3.37 19.98
CA SER A 167 0.18 -2.92 20.78
C SER A 167 1.15 -2.02 19.99
N TYR A 168 1.33 -2.27 18.70
CA TYR A 168 2.08 -1.39 17.81
C TYR A 168 1.39 -0.02 17.68
N LYS A 169 0.12 -0.02 17.29
CA LYS A 169 -0.68 1.20 17.07
C LYS A 169 -0.68 2.12 18.29
N GLN A 170 -0.87 1.53 19.48
CA GLN A 170 -0.87 2.28 20.74
C GLN A 170 0.49 2.92 21.06
N ARG A 171 1.60 2.25 20.77
CA ARG A 171 2.95 2.80 21.00
C ARG A 171 3.24 3.95 20.06
N SER A 172 2.97 3.79 18.77
CA SER A 172 3.21 4.83 17.76
C SER A 172 2.37 6.08 18.01
N SER A 173 1.09 5.93 18.39
CA SER A 173 0.22 7.07 18.71
C SER A 173 0.72 7.88 19.94
N ARG A 174 1.31 7.18 20.93
CA ARG A 174 1.87 7.82 22.13
C ARG A 174 3.15 8.60 21.84
N GLU A 175 4.05 8.05 21.02
CA GLU A 175 5.29 8.73 20.62
C GLU A 175 5.03 10.03 19.84
N VAL A 176 4.03 10.03 18.95
CA VAL A 176 3.60 11.25 18.25
C VAL A 176 3.09 12.31 19.23
N THR A 177 2.26 11.91 20.19
CA THR A 177 1.71 12.81 21.21
C THR A 177 2.80 13.38 22.13
N GLN A 178 3.76 12.55 22.55
CA GLN A 178 4.85 12.97 23.43
C GLN A 178 5.86 13.88 22.72
N THR A 179 6.13 13.65 21.43
CA THR A 179 7.00 14.52 20.63
C THR A 179 6.36 15.90 20.43
N ALA A 180 5.04 15.96 20.18
CA ALA A 180 4.30 17.21 20.03
C ALA A 180 4.17 18.04 21.33
N LEU A 181 4.34 17.41 22.50
CA LEU A 181 4.32 18.10 23.80
C LEU A 181 5.70 18.67 24.20
N ILE A 182 6.77 18.28 23.52
CA ILE A 182 8.15 18.73 23.83
C ILE A 182 8.60 19.84 22.86
N SER A 183 7.89 20.05 21.75
CA SER A 183 8.07 21.15 20.78
C SER A 183 7.16 22.33 21.08
#